data_AF-A0A387HDY7-F1
#
_entry.id   AF-A0A387HDY7-F1
#
_cell.length_a   1.000
_cell.length_b   1.000
_cell.length_c   1.000
_cell.angle_alpha   90.00
_cell.angle_beta   90.00
_cell.angle_gamma   90.00
#
_symmetry.space_group_name_H-M   'P 1'
#
loop_
_entity.id
_entity.type
_entity.pdbx_description
1 polymer ?
#
loop_
_entity_poly.entity_id
_entity_poly.type
_entity_poly.pdbx_seq_one_letter_code
_entity_poly.pdbx_strand_id
1 'polypeptide(L)'
;MVKVGITAEERGSARLLEQGAVAFGWLGRGPLMAARRCEELLRAALAVPDRIPYAAKRAVRARLPGVAERAAEVAALHARAVALADWPESLQRLECQVVDHAREFGLDGLPAASAVVTELVDHGVVSGRLIAAAGPDLHLEVGGGRGVVVLDARLMSGWDLAAVRPGESEGVTVPVREVPKEGERGVQDLLF
;
A
#
# COMPACT_ATOMS: atom_id res chain seq x y z
N MET A 1 3.27 -6.79 -7.19
CA MET A 1 2.91 -5.51 -7.86
C MET A 1 4.12 -4.59 -7.78
N VAL A 2 4.53 -3.93 -8.87
CA VAL A 2 5.79 -3.17 -8.92
C VAL A 2 5.54 -1.78 -9.51
N LYS A 3 6.25 -0.77 -9.00
CA LYS A 3 6.35 0.55 -9.64
C LYS A 3 7.77 1.09 -9.46
N VAL A 4 8.14 2.04 -10.31
CA VAL A 4 9.30 2.92 -10.09
C VAL A 4 8.80 4.29 -9.59
N GLY A 5 9.69 5.10 -9.04
CA GLY A 5 9.37 6.41 -8.50
C GLY A 5 10.63 7.20 -8.25
N ILE A 6 10.50 8.53 -8.22
CA ILE A 6 11.53 9.45 -7.74
C ILE A 6 11.14 10.05 -6.39
N THR A 7 12.14 10.36 -5.57
CA THR A 7 12.00 11.16 -4.35
C THR A 7 13.25 12.01 -4.19
N ALA A 8 13.12 13.14 -3.51
CA ALA A 8 14.27 13.94 -3.13
C ALA A 8 15.09 13.18 -2.07
N GLU A 9 16.41 13.25 -2.16
CA GLU A 9 17.35 12.46 -1.33
C GLU A 9 17.19 12.80 0.15
N GLU A 10 16.96 14.08 0.47
CA GLU A 10 16.73 14.59 1.83
C GLU A 10 15.49 14.00 2.50
N ARG A 11 14.54 13.46 1.73
CA ARG A 11 13.34 12.80 2.29
C ARG A 11 13.62 11.35 2.71
N GLY A 12 14.72 10.76 2.27
CA GLY A 12 15.05 9.36 2.52
C GLY A 12 13.87 8.42 2.27
N SER A 13 13.66 7.46 3.17
CA SER A 13 12.55 6.51 3.10
C SER A 13 11.21 7.06 3.60
N ALA A 14 11.14 8.28 4.15
CA ALA A 14 9.90 8.84 4.70
C ALA A 14 8.79 8.93 3.64
N ARG A 15 9.14 9.34 2.41
CA ARG A 15 8.18 9.35 1.30
C ARG A 15 7.67 7.94 0.97
N LEU A 16 8.49 6.91 1.13
CA LEU A 16 8.09 5.54 0.83
C LEU A 16 7.17 4.95 1.92
N LEU A 17 7.39 5.34 3.18
CA LEU A 17 6.46 5.10 4.28
C LEU A 17 5.09 5.74 4.00
N GLU A 18 5.06 7.04 3.68
CA GLU A 18 3.83 7.77 3.32
C GLU A 18 3.05 7.12 2.16
N GLN A 19 3.75 6.46 1.22
CA GLN A 19 3.15 5.85 0.03
C GLN A 19 2.75 4.37 0.25
N GLY A 20 3.03 3.82 1.43
CA GLY A 20 2.77 2.43 1.77
C GLY A 20 3.64 1.44 0.98
N ALA A 21 4.88 1.80 0.64
CA ALA A 21 5.78 0.91 -0.09
C ALA A 21 6.31 -0.21 0.83
N VAL A 22 5.80 -1.44 0.64
CA VAL A 22 6.11 -2.61 1.50
C VAL A 22 7.58 -2.96 1.45
N ALA A 23 8.14 -3.11 0.26
CA ALA A 23 9.54 -3.43 0.08
C ALA A 23 10.05 -2.60 -1.10
N PHE A 24 11.27 -2.09 -1.00
CA PHE A 24 11.88 -1.27 -2.03
C PHE A 24 13.40 -1.38 -2.02
N GLY A 25 14.03 -0.93 -3.09
CA GLY A 25 15.47 -0.70 -3.16
C GLY A 25 15.77 0.57 -3.95
N TRP A 26 16.87 1.24 -3.61
CA TRP A 26 17.32 2.41 -4.35
C TRP A 26 18.05 1.99 -5.63
N LEU A 27 17.69 2.60 -6.76
CA LEU A 27 18.29 2.31 -8.06
C LEU A 27 19.48 3.23 -8.35
N GLY A 28 19.33 4.52 -8.04
CA GLY A 28 20.35 5.51 -8.29
C GLY A 28 20.02 6.86 -7.66
N ARG A 29 20.98 7.78 -7.72
CA ARG A 29 20.83 9.17 -7.26
C ARG A 29 21.51 10.14 -8.22
N GLY A 30 21.00 11.37 -8.29
CA GLY A 30 21.53 12.40 -9.17
C GLY A 30 20.49 13.50 -9.45
N PRO A 31 20.76 14.36 -10.45
CA PRO A 31 19.87 15.47 -10.78
C PRO A 31 18.45 15.01 -11.15
N LEU A 32 17.43 15.81 -10.79
CA LEU A 32 16.02 15.48 -11.02
C LEU A 32 15.72 15.04 -12.47
N MET A 33 16.27 15.75 -13.45
CA MET A 33 16.03 15.41 -14.86
C MET A 33 16.68 14.10 -15.29
N ALA A 34 17.80 13.71 -14.67
CA ALA A 34 18.39 12.39 -14.88
C ALA A 34 17.50 11.31 -14.24
N ALA A 35 17.02 11.55 -13.01
CA ALA A 35 16.12 10.62 -12.34
C ALA A 35 14.80 10.40 -13.11
N ARG A 36 14.20 11.47 -13.66
CA ARG A 36 12.99 11.40 -14.50
C ARG A 36 13.21 10.59 -15.78
N ARG A 37 14.32 10.83 -16.50
CA ARG A 37 14.65 10.04 -17.69
C ARG A 37 14.86 8.57 -17.36
N CYS A 38 15.48 8.26 -16.22
CA CYS A 38 15.63 6.89 -15.74
C CYS A 38 14.27 6.26 -15.40
N GLU A 39 13.37 7.00 -14.76
CA GLU A 39 11.99 6.56 -14.49
C GLU A 39 11.23 6.21 -15.78
N GLU A 40 11.33 7.05 -16.82
CA GLU A 40 10.74 6.83 -18.14
C GLU A 40 11.33 5.60 -18.85
N LEU A 41 12.66 5.45 -18.83
CA LEU A 41 13.37 4.27 -19.34
C LEU A 41 12.86 2.99 -18.67
N LEU A 42 12.80 2.97 -17.34
CA LEU A 42 12.36 1.81 -16.56
C LEU A 42 10.89 1.48 -16.79
N ARG A 43 10.04 2.51 -16.92
CA ARG A 43 8.63 2.35 -17.26
C ARG A 43 8.47 1.66 -18.61
N ALA A 44 9.19 2.10 -19.63
CA ALA A 44 9.13 1.52 -20.97
C ALA A 44 9.71 0.10 -20.99
N ALA A 45 10.90 -0.12 -20.41
CA ALA A 45 11.61 -1.38 -20.50
C ALA A 45 11.05 -2.49 -19.59
N LEU A 46 10.51 -2.13 -18.42
CA LEU A 46 10.00 -3.09 -17.43
C LEU A 46 8.48 -3.16 -17.38
N ALA A 47 7.78 -2.40 -18.23
CA ALA A 47 6.33 -2.32 -18.29
C ALA A 47 5.67 -2.01 -16.92
N VAL A 48 6.36 -1.21 -16.09
CA VAL A 48 5.86 -0.86 -14.76
C VAL A 48 4.87 0.32 -14.84
N PRO A 49 3.71 0.25 -14.17
CA PRO A 49 2.70 1.30 -14.22
C PRO A 49 3.17 2.59 -13.55
N ASP A 50 2.56 3.72 -13.93
CA ASP A 50 2.78 5.01 -13.26
C ASP A 50 2.15 5.03 -11.88
N ARG A 51 0.89 4.60 -11.84
CA ARG A 51 0.11 4.54 -10.63
C ARG A 51 -0.43 3.14 -10.42
N ILE A 52 -0.34 2.70 -9.17
CA ILE A 52 -1.03 1.51 -8.69
C ILE A 52 -2.25 1.96 -7.89
N PRO A 53 -3.48 1.57 -8.28
CA PRO A 53 -4.69 1.92 -7.53
C PRO A 53 -4.65 1.41 -6.08
N TYR A 54 -5.13 2.21 -5.13
CA TYR A 54 -5.16 1.83 -3.71
C TYR A 54 -5.99 0.57 -3.46
N ALA A 55 -7.12 0.40 -4.16
CA ALA A 55 -7.93 -0.82 -4.07
C ALA A 55 -7.14 -2.09 -4.42
N ALA A 56 -6.26 -2.01 -5.43
CA ALA A 56 -5.42 -3.14 -5.82
C ALA A 56 -4.31 -3.40 -4.78
N LYS A 57 -3.70 -2.35 -4.20
CA LYS A 57 -2.76 -2.51 -3.08
C LYS A 57 -3.45 -3.17 -1.87
N ARG A 58 -4.66 -2.72 -1.53
CA ARG A 58 -5.45 -3.19 -0.40
C ARG A 58 -5.80 -4.68 -0.51
N ALA A 59 -6.17 -5.13 -1.71
CA ALA A 59 -6.55 -6.51 -1.98
C ALA A 59 -5.44 -7.53 -1.71
N VAL A 60 -4.17 -7.09 -1.63
CA VAL A 60 -3.01 -7.98 -1.43
C VAL A 60 -2.33 -7.81 -0.07
N ARG A 61 -2.71 -6.82 0.76
CA ARG A 61 -2.01 -6.52 2.03
C ARG A 61 -2.00 -7.66 3.04
N ALA A 62 -3.06 -8.45 3.09
CA ALA A 62 -3.19 -9.60 3.98
C ALA A 62 -2.51 -10.89 3.45
N ARG A 63 -1.93 -10.85 2.24
CA ARG A 63 -1.36 -12.01 1.55
C ARG A 63 0.00 -11.68 0.94
N LEU A 64 0.79 -10.88 1.65
CA LEU A 64 2.13 -10.56 1.19
C LEU A 64 3.02 -11.81 1.26
N PRO A 65 3.90 -12.02 0.28
CA PRO A 65 4.89 -13.09 0.34
C PRO A 65 5.84 -12.87 1.52
N GLY A 66 6.60 -13.90 1.91
CA GLY A 66 7.52 -13.80 3.05
C GLY A 66 8.62 -12.74 2.84
N VAL A 67 9.24 -12.26 3.93
CA VAL A 67 10.29 -11.22 3.88
C VAL A 67 11.41 -11.59 2.90
N ALA A 68 11.90 -12.83 2.93
CA ALA A 68 12.97 -13.29 2.04
C ALA A 68 12.54 -13.32 0.56
N GLU A 69 11.29 -13.69 0.29
CA GLU A 69 10.73 -13.72 -1.07
C GLU A 69 10.53 -12.30 -1.60
N ARG A 70 9.99 -11.38 -0.79
CA ARG A 70 9.92 -9.94 -1.13
C ARG A 70 11.31 -9.37 -1.43
N ALA A 71 12.30 -9.71 -0.60
CA ALA A 71 13.68 -9.27 -0.81
C ALA A 71 14.27 -9.79 -2.12
N ALA A 72 14.06 -11.08 -2.41
CA ALA A 72 14.51 -11.70 -3.65
C ALA A 72 13.84 -11.07 -4.89
N GLU A 73 12.53 -10.80 -4.84
CA GLU A 73 11.81 -10.12 -5.92
C GLU A 73 12.38 -8.72 -6.20
N VAL A 74 12.61 -7.92 -5.15
CA VAL A 74 13.19 -6.57 -5.30
C VAL A 74 14.61 -6.64 -5.83
N ALA A 75 15.44 -7.57 -5.34
CA ALA A 75 16.81 -7.75 -5.81
C ALA A 75 16.86 -8.17 -7.30
N ALA A 76 15.98 -9.09 -7.72
CA ALA A 76 15.88 -9.49 -9.12
C ALA A 76 15.44 -8.33 -10.03
N LEU A 77 14.51 -7.48 -9.57
CA LEU A 77 14.09 -6.28 -10.30
C LEU A 77 15.20 -5.24 -10.38
N HIS A 78 15.95 -5.04 -9.29
CA HIS A 78 17.12 -4.14 -9.26
C HIS A 78 18.17 -4.60 -10.28
N ALA A 79 18.54 -5.89 -10.27
CA ALA A 79 19.51 -6.45 -11.22
C ALA A 79 19.10 -6.23 -12.69
N ARG A 80 17.81 -6.45 -13.00
CA ARG A 80 17.26 -6.17 -14.34
C ARG A 80 17.29 -4.68 -14.68
N ALA A 81 16.95 -3.81 -13.73
CA ALA A 81 16.92 -2.36 -13.93
C ALA A 81 18.31 -1.79 -14.21
N VAL A 82 19.33 -2.19 -13.45
CA VAL A 82 20.70 -1.68 -13.61
C VAL A 82 21.40 -2.22 -14.86
N ALA A 83 20.96 -3.38 -15.38
CA ALA A 83 21.48 -3.97 -16.61
C ALA A 83 20.94 -3.31 -17.89
N LEU A 84 19.96 -2.41 -17.80
CA LEU A 84 19.46 -1.69 -18.96
C LEU A 84 20.53 -0.77 -19.55
N ALA A 85 20.56 -0.70 -20.88
CA ALA A 85 21.32 0.32 -21.61
C ALA A 85 20.71 1.72 -21.39
N ASP A 86 21.41 2.75 -21.86
CA ASP A 86 20.90 4.14 -21.93
C ASP A 86 20.52 4.77 -20.58
N TRP A 87 21.11 4.26 -19.50
CA TRP A 87 21.03 4.95 -18.21
C TRP A 87 21.58 6.37 -18.32
N PRO A 88 20.91 7.38 -17.74
CA PRO A 88 21.41 8.75 -17.74
C PRO A 88 22.80 8.83 -17.11
N GLU A 89 23.78 9.39 -17.83
CA GLU A 89 25.19 9.43 -17.41
C GLU A 89 25.42 10.15 -16.07
N SER A 90 24.58 11.14 -15.75
CA SER A 90 24.65 11.89 -14.50
C SER A 90 23.94 11.24 -13.32
N LEU A 91 23.43 10.02 -13.49
CA LEU A 91 22.82 9.24 -12.42
C LEU A 91 23.84 8.22 -11.87
N GLN A 92 24.23 8.39 -10.61
CA GLN A 92 25.02 7.39 -9.91
C GLN A 92 24.14 6.16 -9.61
N ARG A 93 24.52 4.98 -10.09
CA ARG A 93 23.90 3.70 -9.70
C ARG A 93 24.24 3.37 -8.25
N LEU A 94 23.26 2.85 -7.51
CA LEU A 94 23.43 2.42 -6.12
C LEU A 94 23.42 0.90 -6.03
N GLU A 95 24.17 0.37 -5.07
CA GLU A 95 24.15 -1.05 -4.73
C GLU A 95 22.75 -1.46 -4.26
N CYS A 96 22.37 -2.70 -4.55
CA CYS A 96 21.08 -3.21 -4.14
C CYS A 96 21.05 -3.37 -2.61
N GLN A 97 20.27 -2.51 -1.95
CA GLN A 97 19.91 -2.65 -0.55
C GLN A 97 18.39 -2.69 -0.46
N VAL A 98 17.85 -3.84 -0.11
CA VAL A 98 16.40 -4.00 0.05
C VAL A 98 15.99 -3.62 1.46
N VAL A 99 15.02 -2.72 1.53
CA VAL A 99 14.35 -2.33 2.77
C VAL A 99 12.94 -2.87 2.74
N ASP A 100 12.51 -3.44 3.86
CA ASP A 100 11.16 -3.98 4.06
C ASP A 100 10.49 -3.20 5.19
N HIS A 101 9.28 -2.69 4.93
CA HIS A 101 8.45 -1.90 5.83
C HIS A 101 7.20 -2.66 6.31
N ALA A 102 7.07 -3.97 6.02
CA ALA A 102 5.84 -4.70 6.34
C ALA A 102 5.54 -4.66 7.84
N ARG A 103 6.57 -4.77 8.68
CA ARG A 103 6.44 -4.71 10.14
C ARG A 103 6.04 -3.31 10.61
N GLU A 104 6.66 -2.28 10.06
CA GLU A 104 6.39 -0.86 10.34
C GLU A 104 4.93 -0.51 10.01
N PHE A 105 4.37 -1.15 8.98
CA PHE A 105 2.96 -1.00 8.61
C PHE A 105 2.01 -1.93 9.37
N GLY A 106 2.48 -2.87 10.21
CA GLY A 106 1.65 -3.86 10.88
C GLY A 106 1.06 -4.92 9.95
N LEU A 107 1.70 -5.20 8.81
CA LEU A 107 1.19 -6.12 7.78
C LEU A 107 1.52 -7.59 8.06
N ASP A 108 2.48 -7.87 8.95
CA ASP A 108 2.87 -9.22 9.31
C ASP A 108 1.72 -9.92 10.06
N GLY A 109 1.14 -10.95 9.45
CA GLY A 109 0.00 -11.67 10.00
C GLY A 109 -1.31 -10.88 9.98
N LEU A 110 -1.39 -9.80 9.19
CA LEU A 110 -2.60 -9.00 9.04
C LEU A 110 -3.77 -9.87 8.54
N PRO A 111 -4.90 -9.95 9.27
CA PRO A 111 -6.08 -10.66 8.78
C PRO A 111 -6.67 -10.00 7.54
N ALA A 112 -7.31 -10.79 6.68
CA ALA A 112 -8.03 -10.26 5.53
C ALA A 112 -9.13 -9.28 5.98
N ALA A 113 -9.20 -8.15 5.29
CA ALA A 113 -10.28 -7.20 5.50
C ALA A 113 -11.62 -7.82 5.11
N SER A 114 -12.63 -7.68 5.97
CA SER A 114 -14.01 -8.07 5.70
C SER A 114 -14.77 -6.96 4.98
N ALA A 115 -14.43 -5.70 5.21
CA ALA A 115 -15.13 -4.57 4.58
C ALA A 115 -14.21 -3.34 4.39
N VAL A 116 -14.66 -2.43 3.54
CA VAL A 116 -14.02 -1.12 3.30
C VAL A 116 -15.07 -0.04 3.49
N VAL A 117 -14.78 0.97 4.32
CA VAL A 117 -15.62 2.16 4.46
C VAL A 117 -15.70 2.91 3.12
N THR A 118 -16.91 3.22 2.67
CA THR A 118 -17.13 3.93 1.39
C THR A 118 -17.29 5.43 1.59
N GLU A 119 -17.88 5.83 2.71
CA GLU A 119 -18.08 7.23 3.09
C GLU A 119 -18.19 7.38 4.60
N LEU A 120 -17.92 8.59 5.10
CA LEU A 120 -18.24 9.00 6.45
C LEU A 120 -19.50 9.86 6.40
N VAL A 121 -20.36 9.75 7.41
CA VAL A 121 -21.66 10.41 7.48
C VAL A 121 -21.88 11.00 8.87
N ASP A 122 -22.76 12.00 8.96
CA ASP A 122 -23.10 12.63 10.25
C ASP A 122 -23.61 11.58 11.23
N HIS A 123 -23.13 11.67 12.47
CA HIS A 123 -23.42 10.72 13.55
C HIS A 123 -23.00 9.26 13.26
N GLY A 124 -22.28 9.01 12.17
CA GLY A 124 -21.69 7.74 11.83
C GLY A 124 -20.50 7.42 12.75
N VAL A 125 -20.32 6.13 13.06
CA VAL A 125 -19.24 5.65 13.90
C VAL A 125 -18.38 4.68 13.13
N VAL A 126 -17.06 4.86 13.24
CA VAL A 126 -16.04 3.90 12.85
C VAL A 126 -15.10 3.76 14.04
N SER A 127 -15.25 2.69 14.81
CA SER A 127 -14.42 2.42 15.98
C SER A 127 -13.83 1.01 15.94
N GLY A 128 -12.60 0.89 16.42
CA GLY A 128 -11.85 -0.35 16.44
C GLY A 128 -10.39 -0.12 16.81
N ARG A 129 -9.66 -1.21 16.99
CA ARG A 129 -8.22 -1.18 17.27
C ARG A 129 -7.46 -1.03 15.96
N LEU A 130 -6.63 0.01 15.83
CA LEU A 130 -5.73 0.14 14.69
C LEU A 130 -4.65 -0.94 14.77
N ILE A 131 -4.65 -1.87 13.81
CA ILE A 131 -3.70 -3.00 13.77
C ILE A 131 -2.69 -2.89 12.63
N ALA A 132 -3.01 -2.12 11.58
CA ALA A 132 -2.09 -1.84 10.48
C ALA A 132 -2.41 -0.51 9.81
N ALA A 133 -1.39 0.12 9.23
CA ALA A 133 -1.54 1.36 8.45
C ALA A 133 -0.55 1.34 7.28
N ALA A 134 -1.04 1.48 6.04
CA ALA A 134 -0.19 1.45 4.85
C ALA A 134 -0.66 2.45 3.78
N GLY A 135 0.07 3.55 3.63
CA GLY A 135 -0.40 4.67 2.81
C GLY A 135 -1.64 5.31 3.47
N PRO A 136 -2.73 5.57 2.72
CA PRO A 136 -3.95 6.11 3.31
C PRO A 136 -4.81 5.04 4.01
N ASP A 137 -4.47 3.76 3.92
CA ASP A 137 -5.33 2.68 4.44
C ASP A 137 -5.04 2.42 5.92
N LEU A 138 -6.06 2.59 6.75
CA LEU A 138 -6.08 2.22 8.17
C LEU A 138 -6.87 0.93 8.34
N HIS A 139 -6.25 -0.11 8.90
CA HIS A 139 -6.90 -1.38 9.18
C HIS A 139 -7.31 -1.44 10.64
N LEU A 140 -8.62 -1.45 10.86
CA LEU A 140 -9.24 -1.45 12.17
C LEU A 140 -9.79 -2.84 12.48
N GLU A 141 -9.33 -3.46 13.55
CA GLU A 141 -10.00 -4.62 14.12
C GLU A 141 -11.24 -4.12 14.88
N VAL A 142 -12.40 -4.51 14.38
CA VAL A 142 -13.71 -4.09 14.88
C VAL A 142 -14.28 -5.18 15.78
N GLY A 143 -14.83 -4.77 16.93
CA GLY A 143 -15.52 -5.65 17.86
C GLY A 143 -16.78 -6.32 17.28
N GLY A 144 -17.40 -7.21 18.05
CA GLY A 144 -18.66 -7.86 17.65
C GLY A 144 -18.55 -8.86 16.50
N GLY A 145 -17.35 -9.37 16.22
CA GLY A 145 -17.13 -10.40 15.19
C GLY A 145 -17.08 -9.91 13.75
N ARG A 146 -17.12 -8.58 13.52
CA ARG A 146 -17.04 -7.98 12.18
C ARG A 146 -15.67 -8.14 11.52
N GLY A 147 -14.61 -8.36 12.29
CA GLY A 147 -13.25 -8.57 11.78
C GLY A 147 -12.56 -7.26 11.41
N VAL A 148 -11.75 -7.28 10.34
CA VAL A 148 -10.94 -6.12 9.94
C VAL A 148 -11.69 -5.25 8.94
N VAL A 149 -11.92 -3.98 9.28
CA VAL A 149 -12.49 -2.97 8.39
C VAL A 149 -11.41 -1.98 7.97
N VAL A 150 -11.35 -1.63 6.69
CA VAL A 150 -10.40 -0.64 6.18
C VAL A 150 -11.06 0.73 6.05
N LEU A 151 -10.45 1.73 6.69
CA LEU A 151 -10.79 3.15 6.53
C LEU A 151 -9.71 3.83 5.68
N ASP A 152 -10.12 4.50 4.61
CA ASP A 152 -9.24 5.37 3.83
C ASP A 152 -9.14 6.73 4.55
N ALA A 153 -7.97 7.05 5.10
CA ALA A 153 -7.73 8.25 5.89
C ALA A 153 -8.04 9.55 5.13
N ARG A 154 -8.12 9.52 3.79
CA ARG A 154 -8.52 10.68 3.00
C ARG A 154 -9.99 11.05 3.21
N LEU A 155 -10.85 10.06 3.50
CA LEU A 155 -12.26 10.28 3.84
C LEU A 155 -12.42 11.07 5.15
N MET A 156 -11.41 11.07 6.01
CA MET A 156 -11.45 11.73 7.32
C MET A 156 -11.27 13.25 7.24
N SER A 157 -10.95 13.79 6.06
CA SER A 157 -10.77 15.23 5.89
C SER A 157 -12.08 15.96 6.21
N GLY A 158 -12.06 16.85 7.19
CA GLY A 158 -13.25 17.59 7.65
C GLY A 158 -14.10 16.88 8.72
N TRP A 159 -13.68 15.71 9.19
CA TRP A 159 -14.34 14.99 10.29
C TRP A 159 -13.53 15.06 11.58
N ASP A 160 -14.23 15.18 12.70
CA ASP A 160 -13.61 15.17 14.02
C ASP A 160 -13.29 13.74 14.49
N LEU A 161 -12.14 13.58 15.12
CA LEU A 161 -11.79 12.37 15.86
C LEU A 161 -12.23 12.53 17.31
N ALA A 162 -13.29 11.83 17.69
CA ALA A 162 -13.79 11.79 19.06
C ALA A 162 -13.41 10.47 19.75
N ALA A 163 -13.11 10.53 21.05
CA ALA A 163 -12.98 9.33 21.86
C ALA A 163 -14.35 8.66 21.98
N VAL A 164 -14.41 7.34 21.73
CA VAL A 164 -15.61 6.54 22.00
C VAL A 164 -15.80 6.48 23.51
N ARG A 165 -16.96 6.92 24.02
CA ARG A 165 -17.24 6.80 25.45
C ARG A 165 -17.51 5.33 25.79
N PRO A 166 -17.09 4.85 26.97
CA PRO A 166 -17.43 3.51 27.42
C PRO A 166 -18.95 3.28 27.36
N GLY A 167 -19.40 2.30 26.57
CA GLY A 167 -20.82 1.96 26.40
C GLY A 167 -21.56 2.72 25.27
N GLU A 168 -20.92 3.65 24.56
CA GLU A 168 -21.42 4.20 23.30
C GLU A 168 -20.99 3.31 22.11
N SER A 169 -21.79 3.32 21.04
CA SER A 169 -21.73 2.45 19.85
C SER A 169 -20.31 2.04 19.41
N GLU A 170 -19.84 0.91 19.91
CA GLU A 170 -18.68 0.23 19.32
C GLU A 170 -19.07 -0.34 17.96
N GLY A 171 -18.16 -0.30 16.99
CA GLY A 171 -18.37 -0.87 15.67
C GLY A 171 -18.35 0.14 14.54
N VAL A 172 -19.03 -0.24 13.46
CA VAL A 172 -19.06 0.51 12.19
C VAL A 172 -20.51 0.68 11.76
N THR A 173 -21.01 1.91 11.82
CA THR A 173 -22.38 2.29 11.42
C THR A 173 -22.44 3.08 10.12
N VAL A 174 -21.28 3.46 9.58
CA VAL A 174 -21.17 4.13 8.27
C VAL A 174 -21.33 3.12 7.12
N PRO A 175 -21.65 3.59 5.90
CA PRO A 175 -21.68 2.73 4.73
C PRO A 175 -20.34 2.04 4.47
N VAL A 176 -20.42 0.74 4.22
CA VAL A 176 -19.28 -0.11 3.91
C VAL A 176 -19.56 -0.94 2.66
N ARG A 177 -18.50 -1.26 1.94
CA ARG A 177 -18.50 -2.29 0.90
C ARG A 177 -17.83 -3.54 1.45
N GLU A 178 -18.59 -4.63 1.53
CA GLU A 178 -18.07 -5.93 1.93
C GLU A 178 -17.01 -6.41 0.92
N VAL A 179 -15.97 -7.04 1.45
CA VAL A 179 -14.90 -7.71 0.70
C VAL A 179 -15.23 -9.19 0.72
N PRO A 180 -15.54 -9.82 -0.43
CA PRO A 180 -15.91 -11.22 -0.48
C PRO A 180 -14.86 -12.10 0.19
N LYS A 181 -15.31 -13.05 1.02
CA LYS A 181 -14.41 -14.08 1.56
C LYS A 181 -13.98 -14.99 0.42
N GLU A 182 -12.75 -15.48 0.48
CA GLU A 182 -12.21 -16.39 -0.52
C GLU A 182 -13.01 -17.70 -0.47
N GLY A 183 -13.74 -18.01 -1.56
CA GLY A 183 -14.70 -19.12 -1.63
C GLY A 183 -16.13 -18.73 -2.05
N GLU A 184 -16.51 -17.44 -1.93
CA GLU A 184 -17.85 -16.94 -2.32
C GLU A 184 -17.93 -16.42 -3.77
N ARG A 185 -16.80 -16.35 -4.49
CA ARG A 185 -16.76 -16.11 -5.95
C ARG A 185 -17.09 -17.37 -6.76
N GLY A 186 -18.03 -18.18 -6.27
CA GLY A 186 -18.55 -19.35 -6.94
C GLY A 186 -19.84 -19.01 -7.70
N VAL A 187 -19.75 -19.02 -9.02
CA VAL A 187 -20.88 -19.14 -9.97
C VAL A 187 -21.84 -17.94 -10.03
N GLN A 188 -21.39 -16.80 -10.56
CA GLN A 188 -22.30 -15.87 -11.25
C GLN A 188 -21.52 -14.91 -12.17
N ASP A 189 -20.82 -15.49 -13.14
CA ASP A 189 -20.51 -14.82 -14.40
C ASP A 189 -20.82 -15.84 -15.52
N LEU A 190 -21.33 -15.35 -16.65
CA LEU A 190 -21.84 -16.05 -17.85
C LEU A 190 -23.37 -16.20 -17.95
N LEU A 191 -24.08 -15.07 -17.87
CA LEU A 191 -25.20 -14.79 -18.77
C LEU A 191 -25.18 -13.28 -19.05
N PHE A 192 -24.63 -12.91 -20.20
CA PHE A 192 -25.07 -11.92 -21.20
C PHE A 192 -23.93 -11.71 -22.20
#